data_AF-A0A7V9JGF7-F1
#
_entry.id   AF-A0A7V9JGF7-F1
#
_cell.length_a   1.000
_cell.length_b   1.000
_cell.length_c   1.000
_cell.angle_alpha   90.00
_cell.angle_beta   90.00
_cell.angle_gamma   90.00
#
_symmetry.space_group_name_H-M   'P 1'
#
loop_
_entity.id
_entity.type
_entity.pdbx_description
1 polymer ?
#
loop_
_entity_poly.entity_id
_entity_poly.type
_entity_poly.pdbx_seq_one_letter_code
_entity_poly.pdbx_strand_id
1 'polypeptide(L)'
;MHFSNVYWGYPKPDDPSPEEQDYLDRVQQWQFAEGAYAMLQGTKPQTLSYGLNDSPAGLAAWIIEKFSSWSDGDIEEVYGLDGLCANLALYWITGTIGSSVRLYAEAFADPEAQAPAQKGEVPVGVIVFRKDILPAPRAWG
;
A
#
# COMPACT_ATOMS: atom_id res chain seq x y z
N MET A 1 -1.16 18.17 10.32
CA MET A 1 -1.26 16.73 9.99
C MET A 1 0.09 16.27 9.47
N HIS A 2 0.56 15.07 9.80
CA HIS A 2 1.87 14.55 9.35
C HIS A 2 1.67 13.28 8.52
N PHE A 3 2.28 13.23 7.33
CA PHE A 3 2.23 12.07 6.43
C PHE A 3 3.64 11.61 6.06
N SER A 4 3.78 10.30 5.83
CA SER A 4 5.01 9.67 5.34
C SER A 4 4.99 9.36 3.84
N ASN A 5 3.86 9.61 3.17
CA ASN A 5 3.70 9.44 1.74
C ASN A 5 2.52 10.32 1.26
N VAL A 6 2.51 10.64 -0.03
CA VAL A 6 1.42 11.36 -0.71
C VAL A 6 0.61 10.34 -1.52
N TYR A 7 -0.71 10.46 -1.47
CA TYR A 7 -1.59 9.61 -2.26
C TYR A 7 -1.31 9.79 -3.75
N TRP A 8 -1.05 8.69 -4.47
CA TRP A 8 -0.69 8.69 -5.90
C TRP A 8 -1.86 9.11 -6.82
N GLY A 9 -3.10 9.15 -6.33
CA GLY A 9 -4.26 9.68 -7.06
C GLY A 9 -4.40 11.21 -6.98
N TYR A 10 -3.30 11.93 -6.75
CA TYR A 10 -3.26 13.38 -6.94
C TYR A 10 -3.66 13.74 -8.38
N PRO A 11 -4.33 14.89 -8.60
CA PRO A 11 -4.69 15.33 -9.94
C PRO A 11 -3.46 15.35 -10.85
N LYS A 12 -3.54 14.64 -11.98
CA LYS A 12 -2.48 14.66 -12.97
C LYS A 12 -2.44 16.06 -13.61
N PRO A 13 -1.27 16.72 -13.67
CA PRO A 13 -1.16 18.00 -14.36
C PRO A 13 -1.45 17.80 -15.86
N ASP A 14 -2.06 18.80 -16.49
CA ASP A 14 -2.36 18.76 -17.93
C ASP A 14 -1.08 18.77 -18.79
N ASP A 15 0.00 19.36 -18.28
CA ASP A 15 1.33 19.42 -18.90
C ASP A 15 2.40 19.02 -17.87
N PRO A 16 2.66 17.71 -17.68
CA PRO A 16 3.63 17.23 -16.70
C PRO A 16 5.05 17.60 -17.12
N SER A 17 5.84 18.07 -16.15
CA SER A 17 7.29 18.14 -16.31
C SER A 17 7.89 16.74 -16.55
N PRO A 18 9.12 16.64 -17.09
CA PRO A 18 9.77 15.32 -17.28
C PRO A 18 9.87 14.47 -16.00
N GLU A 19 10.05 15.11 -14.84
CA GLU A 19 10.08 14.42 -13.53
C GLU A 19 8.71 13.85 -13.15
N GLU A 20 7.64 14.61 -13.39
CA GLU A 20 6.27 14.16 -13.12
C GLU A 20 5.84 13.06 -14.09
N GLN A 21 6.25 13.14 -15.35
CA GLN A 21 5.98 12.09 -16.33
C GLN A 21 6.69 10.77 -15.96
N ASP A 22 7.97 10.82 -15.55
CA ASP A 22 8.68 9.63 -15.06
C ASP A 22 7.99 9.01 -13.85
N TYR A 23 7.53 9.84 -12.91
CA TYR A 23 6.77 9.36 -11.76
C TYR A 23 5.46 8.67 -12.18
N LEU A 24 4.68 9.27 -13.08
CA LEU A 24 3.42 8.69 -13.56
C LEU A 24 3.63 7.35 -14.27
N ASP A 25 4.70 7.22 -15.06
CA ASP A 25 5.06 5.99 -15.74
C ASP A 25 5.44 4.90 -14.73
N ARG A 26 6.20 5.25 -13.69
CA ARG A 26 6.54 4.35 -12.56
C ARG A 26 5.31 3.92 -11.78
N VAL A 27 4.37 4.83 -11.50
CA VAL A 27 3.09 4.49 -10.86
C VAL A 27 2.33 3.46 -11.69
N GLN A 28 2.24 3.67 -13.02
CA GLN A 28 1.57 2.72 -13.90
C GLN A 28 2.25 1.35 -13.89
N GLN A 29 3.58 1.31 -14.03
CA GLN A 29 4.35 0.06 -13.99
C GLN A 29 4.15 -0.68 -12.67
N TRP A 30 4.20 0.04 -11.54
CA TRP A 30 3.97 -0.51 -10.22
C TRP A 30 2.55 -1.07 -10.07
N GLN A 31 1.52 -0.36 -10.56
CA GLN A 31 0.15 -0.87 -10.54
C GLN A 31 -0.01 -2.19 -11.27
N PHE A 32 0.65 -2.35 -12.42
CA PHE A 32 0.62 -3.62 -13.17
C PHE A 32 1.39 -4.75 -12.48
N ALA A 33 2.56 -4.46 -11.91
CA ALA A 33 3.41 -5.46 -11.29
C ALA A 33 2.93 -5.86 -9.89
N GLU A 34 2.53 -4.88 -9.07
CA GLU A 34 2.32 -5.04 -7.64
C GLU A 34 0.86 -4.83 -7.22
N GLY A 35 0.07 -4.06 -7.99
CA GLY A 35 -1.28 -3.62 -7.60
C GLY A 35 -2.35 -4.72 -7.48
N ALA A 36 -2.04 -5.95 -7.92
CA ALA A 36 -2.99 -7.07 -7.89
C ALA A 36 -3.52 -7.39 -6.49
N TYR A 37 -2.69 -7.21 -5.46
CA TYR A 37 -3.11 -7.44 -4.06
C TYR A 37 -4.28 -6.51 -3.68
N ALA A 38 -4.19 -5.22 -4.02
CA ALA A 38 -5.21 -4.23 -3.72
C ALA A 38 -6.49 -4.49 -4.53
N MET A 39 -6.35 -4.94 -5.79
CA MET A 39 -7.50 -5.30 -6.62
C MET A 39 -8.27 -6.51 -6.06
N LEU A 40 -7.57 -7.54 -5.60
CA LEU A 40 -8.21 -8.71 -4.98
C LEU A 40 -8.88 -8.34 -3.64
N GLN A 41 -8.19 -7.58 -2.79
CA GLN A 41 -8.74 -7.13 -1.51
C GLN A 41 -9.93 -6.17 -1.70
N GLY A 42 -9.87 -5.27 -2.68
CA GLY A 42 -10.93 -4.32 -2.98
C GLY A 42 -12.18 -4.95 -3.59
N THR A 43 -12.02 -5.99 -4.42
CA THR A 43 -13.15 -6.52 -5.20
C THR A 43 -13.71 -7.85 -4.70
N LYS A 44 -12.88 -8.68 -4.06
CA LYS A 44 -13.23 -10.03 -3.58
C LYS A 44 -12.64 -10.31 -2.18
N PRO A 45 -12.78 -9.37 -1.21
CA PRO A 45 -12.13 -9.50 0.11
C PRO A 45 -12.50 -10.81 0.80
N GLN A 46 -13.81 -11.12 0.90
CA GLN A 46 -14.30 -12.28 1.63
C GLN A 46 -13.78 -13.61 1.06
N THR A 47 -13.72 -13.73 -0.27
CA THR A 47 -13.19 -14.93 -0.94
C THR A 47 -11.70 -15.11 -0.65
N LEU A 48 -10.92 -14.04 -0.76
CA LEU A 48 -9.50 -14.05 -0.43
C LEU A 48 -9.26 -14.43 1.04
N SER A 49 -10.05 -13.87 1.96
CA SER A 49 -9.91 -14.10 3.40
C SER A 49 -10.09 -15.57 3.80
N TYR A 50 -10.97 -16.32 3.12
CA TYR A 50 -11.12 -17.75 3.41
C TYR A 50 -9.83 -18.51 3.10
N GLY A 51 -9.22 -18.27 1.93
CA GLY A 51 -7.96 -18.93 1.57
C GLY A 51 -6.80 -18.56 2.50
N LEU A 52 -6.69 -17.28 2.89
CA LEU A 52 -5.63 -16.82 3.78
C LEU A 52 -5.82 -17.29 5.23
N ASN A 53 -7.05 -17.50 5.70
CA ASN A 53 -7.30 -18.03 7.05
C ASN A 53 -7.21 -19.57 7.13
N ASP A 54 -7.29 -20.28 6.01
CA ASP A 54 -7.21 -21.75 6.00
C ASP A 54 -5.75 -22.26 6.03
N SER A 55 -4.80 -21.45 5.55
CA SER A 55 -3.38 -21.83 5.46
C SER A 55 -2.45 -20.79 6.09
N PRO A 56 -1.73 -21.13 7.19
CA PRO A 56 -0.77 -20.20 7.79
C PRO A 56 0.41 -19.93 6.85
N ALA A 57 0.79 -20.90 6.01
CA ALA A 57 1.81 -20.69 4.97
C ALA A 57 1.31 -19.75 3.86
N GLY A 58 0.03 -19.84 3.47
CA GLY A 58 -0.59 -18.94 2.52
C GLY A 58 -0.65 -17.49 3.05
N LEU A 59 -1.06 -17.33 4.32
CA LEU A 59 -1.01 -16.04 5.00
C LEU A 59 0.41 -15.47 5.07
N ALA A 60 1.38 -16.31 5.45
CA ALA A 60 2.78 -15.93 5.55
C ALA A 60 3.32 -15.44 4.20
N ALA A 61 3.10 -16.19 3.12
CA ALA A 61 3.52 -15.78 1.79
C ALA A 61 2.90 -14.45 1.38
N TRP A 62 1.59 -14.27 1.60
CA TRP A 62 0.87 -13.05 1.24
C TRP A 62 1.38 -11.79 1.96
N ILE A 63 1.81 -11.92 3.22
CA ILE A 63 2.31 -10.79 4.02
C ILE A 63 3.81 -10.58 3.80
N ILE A 64 4.62 -11.65 3.85
CA ILE A 64 6.09 -11.55 3.75
C ILE A 64 6.53 -10.99 2.39
N GLU A 65 5.82 -11.31 1.31
CA GLU A 65 6.11 -10.74 -0.01
C GLU A 65 6.14 -9.19 0.03
N LYS A 66 5.26 -8.57 0.84
CA LYS A 66 5.18 -7.12 0.98
C LYS A 66 6.32 -6.56 1.83
N PHE A 67 6.73 -7.26 2.89
CA PHE A 67 7.97 -6.93 3.60
C PHE A 67 9.17 -7.01 2.66
N SER A 68 9.27 -8.07 1.84
CA SER A 68 10.40 -8.23 0.93
C SER A 68 10.43 -7.16 -0.16
N SER A 69 9.28 -6.70 -0.63
CA SER A 69 9.20 -5.80 -1.79
C SER A 69 9.16 -4.33 -1.41
N TRP A 70 8.69 -3.99 -0.20
CA TRP A 70 8.45 -2.60 0.22
C TRP A 70 9.42 -2.11 1.29
N SER A 71 10.37 -2.95 1.72
CA SER A 71 11.38 -2.59 2.70
C SER A 71 12.73 -2.32 2.05
N ASP A 72 13.57 -1.53 2.75
CA ASP A 72 14.97 -1.36 2.36
C ASP A 72 15.85 -2.43 3.00
N GLY A 73 16.41 -3.32 2.19
CA GLY A 73 17.41 -4.30 2.61
C GLY A 73 16.84 -5.71 2.81
N ASP A 74 17.67 -6.59 3.37
CA ASP A 74 17.27 -7.95 3.70
C ASP A 74 16.29 -7.95 4.89
N ILE A 75 15.13 -8.58 4.72
CA ILE A 75 14.07 -8.50 5.72
C ILE A 75 14.41 -9.23 7.03
N GLU A 76 15.24 -10.27 6.98
CA GLU A 76 15.67 -10.97 8.19
C GLU A 76 16.68 -10.14 8.95
N GLU A 77 17.57 -9.41 8.27
CA GLU A 77 18.49 -8.46 8.91
C GLU A 77 17.76 -7.25 9.51
N VAL A 78 16.75 -6.72 8.82
CA VAL A 78 16.04 -5.49 9.22
C VAL A 78 15.01 -5.75 10.31
N TYR A 79 14.22 -6.82 10.19
CA TYR A 79 13.09 -7.09 11.08
C TYR A 79 13.32 -8.27 12.02
N GLY A 80 14.27 -9.15 11.71
CA GLY A 80 14.47 -10.40 12.44
C GLY A 80 13.35 -11.41 12.18
N LEU A 81 13.71 -12.69 12.17
CA LEU A 81 12.74 -13.78 12.00
C LEU A 81 11.63 -13.74 13.07
N ASP A 82 11.99 -13.46 14.33
CA ASP A 82 11.02 -13.36 15.42
C ASP A 82 10.03 -12.20 15.22
N GLY A 83 10.48 -11.07 14.68
CA GLY A 83 9.62 -9.92 14.39
C GLY A 83 8.60 -10.24 13.29
N LEU A 84 9.05 -10.88 12.22
CA LEU A 84 8.18 -11.34 11.13
C LEU A 84 7.18 -12.39 11.63
N CYS A 85 7.65 -13.39 12.38
CA CYS A 85 6.79 -14.42 12.97
C CYS A 85 5.77 -13.84 13.95
N ALA A 86 6.14 -12.85 14.76
CA ALA A 86 5.22 -12.18 15.68
C ALA A 86 4.11 -11.43 14.94
N ASN A 87 4.44 -10.74 13.84
CA ASN A 87 3.45 -10.08 13.00
C ASN A 87 2.47 -11.09 12.39
N LEU A 88 2.99 -12.19 11.83
CA LEU A 88 2.16 -13.26 11.25
C LEU A 88 1.29 -13.95 12.30
N ALA A 89 1.84 -14.22 13.48
CA ALA A 89 1.11 -14.83 14.59
C ALA A 89 -0.04 -13.93 15.04
N LEU A 90 0.16 -12.61 15.07
CA LEU A 90 -0.90 -11.65 15.38
C LEU A 90 -2.06 -11.79 14.39
N TYR A 91 -1.80 -11.76 13.08
CA TYR A 91 -2.84 -11.94 12.06
C TYR A 91 -3.53 -13.30 12.17
N TRP A 92 -2.75 -14.37 12.34
CA TRP A 92 -3.24 -15.75 12.37
C TRP A 92 -4.12 -16.03 13.59
N ILE A 93 -3.61 -15.75 14.80
CA ILE A 93 -4.30 -16.07 16.06
C ILE A 93 -5.59 -15.26 16.20
N THR A 94 -5.60 -14.03 15.71
CA THR A 94 -6.77 -13.16 15.78
C THR A 94 -7.74 -13.33 14.59
N GLY A 95 -7.35 -14.05 13.54
CA GLY A 95 -8.14 -14.21 12.31
C GLY A 95 -8.39 -12.88 11.57
N THR A 96 -7.53 -11.87 11.79
CA THR A 96 -7.79 -10.49 11.37
C THR A 96 -7.43 -10.18 9.92
N ILE A 97 -6.85 -11.13 9.17
CA ILE A 97 -6.66 -10.93 7.72
C ILE A 97 -8.00 -10.67 7.01
N GLY A 98 -9.11 -11.20 7.54
CA GLY A 98 -10.44 -10.97 6.96
C GLY A 98 -10.95 -9.55 7.15
N SER A 99 -10.82 -9.01 8.37
CA SER A 99 -11.23 -7.63 8.65
C SER A 99 -10.26 -6.61 8.06
N SER A 100 -8.96 -6.90 8.01
CA SER A 100 -7.95 -5.95 7.49
C SER A 100 -8.14 -5.67 6.00
N VAL A 101 -8.41 -6.70 5.18
CA VAL A 101 -8.58 -6.53 3.74
C VAL A 101 -9.89 -5.86 3.36
N ARG A 102 -10.89 -5.86 4.25
CA ARG A 102 -12.19 -5.25 4.00
C ARG A 102 -12.11 -3.73 3.83
N LEU A 103 -11.12 -3.09 4.46
CA LEU A 103 -10.85 -1.66 4.27
C LEU A 103 -10.60 -1.28 2.80
N TYR A 104 -10.00 -2.18 2.01
CA TYR A 104 -9.81 -1.95 0.57
C TYR A 104 -11.14 -1.92 -0.18
N ALA A 105 -12.06 -2.83 0.17
CA ALA A 105 -13.37 -2.88 -0.47
C ALA A 105 -14.23 -1.68 -0.10
N GLU A 106 -14.13 -1.21 1.14
CA GLU A 106 -14.78 0.02 1.59
C GLU A 106 -14.20 1.23 0.86
N ALA A 107 -12.87 1.35 0.76
CA ALA A 107 -12.22 2.43 0.01
C ALA A 107 -12.54 2.40 -1.50
N PHE A 108 -12.75 1.23 -2.10
CA PHE A 108 -13.17 1.11 -3.51
C PHE A 108 -14.63 1.47 -3.73
N ALA A 109 -15.48 1.24 -2.72
CA ALA A 109 -16.91 1.56 -2.77
C ALA A 109 -17.21 3.02 -2.41
N ASP A 110 -16.30 3.71 -1.72
CA ASP A 110 -16.44 5.09 -1.27
C ASP A 110 -16.06 6.09 -2.38
N PRO A 111 -17.03 6.86 -2.93
CA PRO A 111 -16.75 7.86 -3.95
C PRO A 111 -15.82 8.98 -3.48
N GLU A 112 -15.83 9.33 -2.19
CA GLU A 112 -14.96 10.36 -1.65
C GLU A 112 -13.50 9.89 -1.61
N ALA A 113 -13.27 8.63 -1.25
CA ALA A 113 -11.94 8.01 -1.29
C ALA A 113 -11.38 7.89 -2.73
N GLN A 114 -12.26 7.86 -3.74
CA GLN A 114 -11.89 7.84 -5.16
C GLN A 114 -11.77 9.24 -5.78
N ALA A 115 -12.24 10.29 -5.09
CA ALA A 115 -12.18 11.65 -5.59
C ALA A 115 -10.74 12.19 -5.53
N PRO A 116 -10.34 13.07 -6.47
CA PRO A 116 -9.04 13.72 -6.39
C PRO A 116 -8.88 14.47 -5.07
N ALA A 117 -7.71 14.33 -4.44
CA ALA A 117 -7.42 14.97 -3.17
C ALA A 117 -7.58 16.50 -3.27
N GLN A 118 -8.34 17.08 -2.35
CA GLN A 118 -8.51 18.53 -2.25
C GLN A 118 -7.44 19.13 -1.33
N LYS A 119 -6.96 20.33 -1.68
CA LYS A 119 -6.04 21.07 -0.84
C LYS A 119 -6.76 21.54 0.44
N GLY A 120 -6.34 21.02 1.59
CA GLY A 120 -6.83 21.46 2.89
C GLY A 120 -6.18 22.76 3.37
N GLU A 121 -6.85 23.46 4.29
CA GLU A 121 -6.34 24.69 4.94
C GLU A 121 -5.46 24.40 6.17
N VAL A 122 -5.47 23.16 6.66
CA VAL A 122 -4.71 22.74 7.83
C VAL A 122 -3.24 22.56 7.46
N PRO A 123 -2.27 23.06 8.25
CA PRO A 123 -0.85 22.82 7.99
C PRO A 123 -0.51 21.32 7.91
N VAL A 124 0.16 20.93 6.83
CA VAL A 124 0.58 19.56 6.56
C VAL A 124 2.10 19.50 6.47
N GLY A 125 2.71 18.56 7.19
CA GLY A 125 4.11 18.19 7.01
C GLY A 125 4.21 16.82 6.35
N VAL A 126 4.99 16.71 5.28
CA VAL A 126 5.22 15.46 4.55
C VAL A 126 6.69 15.09 4.67
N ILE A 127 6.96 13.82 5.00
CA ILE A 127 8.27 13.21 4.83
C ILE A 127 8.15 12.15 3.73
N VAL A 128 9.07 12.16 2.77
CA VAL A 128 9.09 11.18 1.67
C VAL A 128 10.39 10.40 1.74
N PHE A 129 10.30 9.09 1.97
CA PHE A 129 11.46 8.22 1.98
C PHE A 129 11.83 7.80 0.56
N ARG A 130 13.13 7.82 0.22
CA ARG A 130 13.61 7.53 -1.14
C ARG A 130 13.22 6.14 -1.65
N LYS A 131 13.11 5.17 -0.74
CA LYS A 131 12.74 3.78 -1.04
C LYS A 131 11.32 3.43 -0.58
N ASP A 132 10.46 4.44 -0.39
CA ASP A 132 9.02 4.20 -0.33
C ASP A 132 8.54 3.63 -1.68
N ILE A 133 7.35 3.04 -1.69
CA ILE A 133 6.76 2.32 -2.82
C ILE A 133 6.70 3.21 -4.08
N LEU A 134 6.17 4.42 -3.92
CA LEU A 134 5.98 5.41 -4.99
C LEU A 134 6.25 6.82 -4.45
N PRO A 135 7.53 7.22 -4.27
CA PRO A 135 7.87 8.50 -3.70
C PRO A 135 7.44 9.63 -4.65
N ALA A 136 6.45 10.41 -4.23
CA ALA A 136 5.90 11.49 -5.04
C ALA A 136 6.94 12.61 -5.30
N PRO A 137 6.89 13.27 -6.48
CA PRO A 137 7.74 14.42 -6.76
C PRO A 137 7.45 15.56 -5.77
N ARG A 138 8.48 16.32 -5.40
CA ARG A 138 8.33 17.50 -4.53
C ARG A 138 7.40 18.56 -5.11
N ALA A 139 7.26 18.60 -6.44
CA ALA A 139 6.37 19.53 -7.12
C ALA A 139 4.89 19.38 -6.71
N TRP A 140 4.49 18.22 -6.18
CA TRP A 140 3.11 17.93 -5.77
C TRP A 140 2.79 18.30 -4.32
N GLY A 141 3.78 18.76 -3.55
CA GLY A 141 3.63 19.18 -2.15
C GLY A 141 4.85 18.90 -1.30
#